data_AF-A0A1Q4VC35-F1
#
_entry.id   AF-A0A1Q4VC35-F1
#
_cell.length_a   1.000
_cell.length_b   1.000
_cell.length_c   1.000
_cell.angle_alpha   90.00
_cell.angle_beta   90.00
_cell.angle_gamma   90.00
#
_symmetry.space_group_name_H-M   'P 1'
#
loop_
_entity.id
_entity.type
_entity.pdbx_description
1 polymer ?
#
loop_
_entity_poly.entity_id
_entity_poly.type
_entity_poly.pdbx_seq_one_letter_code
_entity_poly.pdbx_strand_id
1 'polypeptide(L)'
;MRQFGDELEADLLEFFGVDLLDLWRGRLSLRRVHVLVQSLVRKPGRSTLVAAMDESASWSPTDFLMARVSDALELSNFLFLKAHSSEAAEIEPPVPIPRPGDPEPVGRAEYEFASGEELSGFFSQLGSL
;
A
#
# COMPACT_ATOMS: atom_id res chain seq x y z
N MET A 1 -13.62 -20.44 7.52
CA MET A 1 -14.79 -19.66 7.99
C MET A 1 -14.65 -19.17 9.43
N ARG A 2 -13.95 -19.84 10.35
CA ARG A 2 -13.80 -19.36 11.74
C ARG A 2 -13.00 -18.05 11.94
N GLN A 3 -12.31 -17.55 10.91
CA GLN A 3 -11.36 -16.46 11.06
C GLN A 3 -11.87 -15.10 10.55
N PHE A 4 -12.98 -15.08 9.78
CA PHE A 4 -13.53 -13.85 9.17
C PHE A 4 -15.06 -13.79 9.21
N GLY A 5 -15.67 -14.40 10.24
CA GLY A 5 -17.13 -14.52 10.33
C GLY A 5 -17.81 -13.18 10.62
N ASP A 6 -17.19 -12.41 11.52
CA ASP A 6 -17.74 -11.15 12.03
C ASP A 6 -17.64 -10.05 10.96
N GLU A 7 -16.54 -10.00 10.23
CA GLU A 7 -16.29 -9.09 9.10
C GLU A 7 -17.24 -9.39 7.93
N LEU A 8 -17.50 -10.67 7.66
CA LEU A 8 -18.48 -11.06 6.66
C LEU A 8 -19.89 -10.59 7.06
N GLU A 9 -20.29 -10.80 8.32
CA GLU A 9 -21.61 -10.36 8.80
C GLU A 9 -21.75 -8.85 8.75
N ALA A 10 -20.73 -8.11 9.18
CA ALA A 10 -20.68 -6.65 9.11
C ALA A 10 -20.82 -6.14 7.66
N ASP A 11 -20.02 -6.67 6.72
CA ASP A 11 -20.08 -6.27 5.31
C ASP A 11 -21.42 -6.62 4.65
N LEU A 12 -21.99 -7.79 4.96
CA LEU A 12 -23.28 -8.20 4.41
C LEU A 12 -24.41 -7.28 4.88
N LEU A 13 -24.38 -6.87 6.15
CA LEU A 13 -25.34 -5.92 6.72
C LEU A 13 -25.13 -4.51 6.16
N GLU A 14 -23.90 -4.02 6.10
CA GLU A 14 -23.59 -2.66 5.63
C GLU A 14 -23.91 -2.46 4.14
N PHE A 15 -23.42 -3.35 3.28
CA PHE A 15 -23.54 -3.15 1.82
C PHE A 15 -24.84 -3.66 1.22
N PHE A 16 -25.45 -4.68 1.84
CA PHE A 16 -26.61 -5.36 1.25
C PHE A 16 -27.83 -5.40 2.17
N GLY A 17 -27.70 -5.00 3.44
CA GLY A 17 -28.79 -5.10 4.41
C GLY A 17 -29.23 -6.54 4.69
N VAL A 18 -28.31 -7.50 4.49
CA VAL A 18 -28.60 -8.94 4.64
C VAL A 18 -27.95 -9.46 5.91
N ASP A 19 -28.76 -10.04 6.78
CA ASP A 19 -28.33 -10.73 8.00
C ASP A 19 -27.79 -12.13 7.65
N LEU A 20 -26.56 -12.46 8.08
CA LEU A 20 -25.96 -13.77 7.83
C LEU A 20 -26.74 -14.90 8.52
N LEU A 21 -27.44 -14.61 9.62
CA LEU A 21 -28.30 -15.54 10.36
C LEU A 21 -29.47 -16.04 9.49
N ASP A 22 -29.86 -15.29 8.45
CA ASP A 22 -30.89 -15.74 7.50
C ASP A 22 -30.49 -16.99 6.70
N LEU A 23 -29.20 -17.32 6.65
CA LEU A 23 -28.72 -18.59 6.10
C LEU A 23 -29.20 -19.77 6.95
N TRP A 24 -29.13 -19.65 8.27
CA TRP A 24 -29.60 -20.67 9.20
C TRP A 24 -31.14 -20.72 9.26
N ARG A 25 -31.82 -19.58 9.13
CA ARG A 25 -33.29 -19.50 9.05
C ARG A 25 -33.86 -20.00 7.71
N GLY A 26 -33.02 -20.35 6.74
CA GLY A 26 -33.42 -20.83 5.42
C GLY A 26 -33.96 -19.75 4.46
N ARG A 27 -33.77 -18.47 4.78
CA ARG A 27 -34.19 -17.33 3.93
C ARG A 27 -33.10 -16.86 2.96
N LEU A 28 -31.84 -17.18 3.28
CA LEU A 28 -30.67 -16.90 2.46
C LEU A 28 -30.08 -18.22 1.95
N SER A 29 -29.79 -18.31 0.65
CA SER A 29 -29.18 -19.51 0.07
C SER A 29 -27.66 -19.38 0.00
N LEU A 30 -26.94 -20.51 0.09
CA LEU A 30 -25.48 -20.55 -0.09
C LEU A 30 -25.04 -19.96 -1.43
N ARG A 31 -25.82 -20.18 -2.49
CA ARG A 31 -25.59 -19.56 -3.81
C ARG A 31 -25.62 -18.03 -3.71
N ARG A 32 -26.59 -17.47 -2.98
CA ARG A 32 -26.68 -16.01 -2.82
C ARG A 32 -25.53 -15.48 -1.97
N VAL A 33 -25.18 -16.15 -0.87
CA VAL A 33 -24.00 -15.79 -0.06
C VAL A 33 -22.75 -15.73 -0.94
N HIS A 34 -22.52 -16.76 -1.77
CA HIS A 34 -21.37 -16.76 -2.69
C HIS A 34 -21.36 -15.56 -3.64
N VAL A 35 -22.52 -15.17 -4.20
CA VAL A 35 -22.61 -13.99 -5.08
C VAL A 35 -22.31 -12.70 -4.33
N LEU A 36 -22.78 -12.55 -3.09
CA LEU A 36 -22.50 -11.37 -2.25
C LEU A 36 -21.03 -11.29 -1.86
N VAL A 37 -20.41 -12.42 -1.50
CA VAL A 37 -18.96 -12.46 -1.24
C VAL A 37 -18.17 -12.06 -2.49
N GLN A 38 -18.55 -12.57 -3.67
CA GLN A 38 -17.89 -12.20 -4.93
C GLN A 38 -18.06 -10.72 -5.31
N SER A 39 -19.15 -10.07 -4.88
CA SER A 39 -19.34 -8.64 -5.12
C SER A 39 -18.57 -7.77 -4.12
N LEU A 40 -18.35 -8.25 -2.88
CA LEU A 40 -17.48 -7.60 -1.90
C LEU A 40 -16.03 -7.53 -2.38
N VAL A 41 -15.49 -8.62 -2.94
CA VAL A 41 -14.12 -8.66 -3.51
C VAL A 41 -13.88 -7.59 -4.58
N ARG A 42 -14.95 -7.10 -5.24
CA ARG A 42 -14.86 -6.02 -6.25
C ARG A 42 -14.87 -4.62 -5.66
N LYS A 43 -14.88 -4.47 -4.32
CA LYS A 43 -14.98 -3.20 -3.60
C LYS A 43 -13.82 -3.05 -2.60
N PRO A 44 -12.56 -2.93 -3.07
CA PRO A 44 -11.40 -2.69 -2.21
C PRO A 44 -11.52 -1.34 -1.50
N GLY A 45 -10.96 -1.25 -0.30
CA GLY A 45 -10.99 -0.04 0.55
C GLY A 45 -12.32 0.25 1.25
N ARG A 46 -13.31 -0.65 1.15
CA ARG A 46 -14.60 -0.51 1.82
C ARG A 46 -15.04 -1.76 2.57
N SER A 47 -14.79 -2.94 1.98
CA SER A 47 -15.12 -4.22 2.60
C SER A 47 -14.11 -4.55 3.69
N THR A 48 -14.62 -4.73 4.92
CA THR A 48 -13.82 -5.16 6.08
C THR A 48 -13.30 -6.58 5.89
N LEU A 49 -14.08 -7.46 5.27
CA LEU A 49 -13.66 -8.82 4.94
C LEU A 49 -12.48 -8.83 3.96
N VAL A 50 -12.54 -8.00 2.92
CA VAL A 50 -11.48 -7.93 1.93
C VAL A 50 -10.20 -7.38 2.55
N ALA A 51 -10.29 -6.35 3.41
CA ALA A 51 -9.15 -5.81 4.14
C ALA A 51 -8.54 -6.81 5.14
N ALA A 52 -9.37 -7.63 5.79
CA ALA A 52 -8.91 -8.67 6.71
C ALA A 52 -8.23 -9.86 6.00
N MET A 53 -8.65 -10.15 4.77
CA MET A 53 -8.02 -11.19 3.94
C MET A 53 -6.72 -10.73 3.28
N ASP A 54 -6.64 -9.46 2.91
CA ASP A 54 -5.50 -8.85 2.25
C ASP A 54 -5.36 -7.39 2.70
N GLU A 55 -4.33 -7.12 3.49
CA GLU A 55 -4.05 -5.77 4.01
C GLU A 55 -3.83 -4.76 2.88
N SER A 56 -3.30 -5.18 1.72
CA SER A 56 -3.12 -4.30 0.57
C SER A 56 -4.45 -3.79 -0.02
N ALA A 57 -5.54 -4.53 0.22
CA ALA A 57 -6.88 -4.18 -0.23
C ALA A 57 -7.64 -3.30 0.77
N SER A 58 -7.00 -2.88 1.87
CA SER A 58 -7.55 -1.94 2.85
C SER A 58 -7.70 -0.52 2.30
N TRP A 59 -6.96 -0.16 1.26
CA TRP A 59 -7.07 1.13 0.57
C TRP A 59 -7.86 1.01 -0.72
N SER A 60 -8.68 2.03 -0.98
CA SER A 60 -9.31 2.20 -2.28
C SER A 60 -8.31 2.81 -3.28
N PRO A 61 -8.55 2.69 -4.60
CA PRO A 61 -7.71 3.36 -5.60
C PRO A 61 -7.60 4.87 -5.39
N THR A 62 -8.65 5.50 -4.83
CA THR A 62 -8.64 6.93 -4.51
C THR A 62 -7.66 7.24 -3.38
N ASP A 63 -7.55 6.37 -2.36
CA ASP A 63 -6.62 6.56 -1.25
C ASP A 63 -5.17 6.49 -1.73
N PHE A 64 -4.84 5.53 -2.59
CA PHE A 64 -3.53 5.44 -3.24
C PHE A 64 -3.19 6.71 -4.04
N LEU A 65 -4.16 7.24 -4.80
CA LEU A 65 -3.97 8.47 -5.57
C LEU A 65 -3.78 9.68 -4.66
N MET A 66 -4.57 9.80 -3.59
CA MET A 66 -4.45 10.90 -2.63
C MET A 66 -3.09 10.87 -1.92
N ALA A 67 -2.63 9.70 -1.48
CA ALA A 67 -1.28 9.55 -0.91
C ALA A 67 -0.21 9.97 -1.91
N ARG A 68 -0.32 9.54 -3.18
CA ARG A 68 0.65 9.90 -4.22
C ARG A 68 0.69 11.41 -4.51
N VAL A 69 -0.46 12.08 -4.46
CA VAL A 69 -0.55 13.55 -4.61
C VAL A 69 0.08 14.25 -3.41
N SER A 70 -0.18 13.78 -2.19
CA SER A 70 0.45 14.33 -0.98
C SER A 70 1.97 14.25 -1.06
N ASP A 71 2.52 13.06 -1.37
CA ASP A 71 3.96 12.86 -1.50
C ASP A 71 4.58 13.77 -2.58
N ALA A 72 3.87 13.99 -3.70
CA ALA A 72 4.34 14.87 -4.76
C ALA A 72 4.39 16.34 -4.32
N LEU A 73 3.40 16.78 -3.54
CA LEU A 73 3.33 18.15 -3.02
C LEU A 73 4.41 18.40 -1.97
N GLU A 74 4.63 17.45 -1.06
CA GLU A 74 5.68 17.54 -0.05
C GLU A 74 7.07 17.58 -0.70
N LEU A 75 7.32 16.72 -1.69
CA LEU A 75 8.57 16.74 -2.45
C LEU A 75 8.77 18.06 -3.19
N SER A 76 7.71 18.59 -3.81
CA SER A 76 7.76 19.89 -4.49
C SER A 76 8.13 21.02 -3.52
N ASN A 77 7.50 21.06 -2.34
CA ASN A 77 7.80 22.04 -1.30
C ASN A 77 9.24 21.89 -0.78
N PHE A 78 9.70 20.67 -0.56
CA PHE A 78 11.08 20.38 -0.18
C PHE A 78 12.08 20.91 -1.22
N LEU A 79 11.88 20.61 -2.50
CA LEU A 79 12.75 21.08 -3.58
C LEU A 79 12.75 22.61 -3.66
N PHE A 80 11.58 23.24 -3.49
CA PHE A 80 11.46 24.69 -3.46
C PHE A 80 12.26 25.29 -2.29
N LEU A 81 12.10 24.77 -1.07
CA LEU A 81 12.83 25.24 0.10
C LEU A 81 14.34 25.04 -0.06
N LYS A 82 14.76 23.86 -0.53
CA LYS A 82 16.18 23.54 -0.76
C LYS A 82 16.84 24.44 -1.80
N ALA A 83 16.10 24.81 -2.85
CA ALA A 83 16.61 25.73 -3.88
C ALA A 83 16.77 27.17 -3.37
N HIS A 84 16.01 27.57 -2.35
CA HIS A 84 16.01 28.92 -1.79
C HIS A 84 16.70 29.02 -0.41
N SER A 85 17.21 27.92 0.12
CA SER A 85 17.94 27.88 1.38
C SER A 85 19.44 28.11 1.16
N SER A 86 20.12 28.65 2.17
CA SER A 86 21.58 28.69 2.18
C SER A 86 22.17 27.28 2.18
N GLU A 87 23.37 27.09 1.62
CA GLU A 87 24.09 25.80 1.56
C GLU A 87 24.27 25.13 2.93
N ALA A 88 24.32 25.91 4.02
CA ALA A 88 24.44 25.42 5.38
C ALA A 88 23.10 24.95 6.01
N ALA A 89 21.96 25.11 5.31
CA ALA A 89 20.67 24.68 5.82
C ALA A 89 20.47 23.18 5.52
N GLU A 90 20.56 22.35 6.56
CA GLU A 90 20.17 20.95 6.48
C GLU A 90 18.64 20.84 6.47
N ILE A 91 18.08 20.63 5.27
CA ILE A 91 16.67 20.32 5.08
C ILE A 91 16.58 18.84 4.73
N GLU A 92 15.85 18.08 5.54
CA GLU A 92 15.62 16.66 5.32
C GLU A 92 14.57 16.43 4.21
N PRO A 93 14.76 15.43 3.34
CA PRO A 93 13.74 15.06 2.36
C PRO A 93 12.50 14.47 3.07
N PRO A 94 11.29 14.74 2.56
CA PRO A 94 10.07 14.18 3.15
C PRO A 94 10.02 12.66 2.97
N VAL A 95 9.44 11.98 3.95
CA VAL A 95 9.20 10.54 3.92
C VAL A 95 7.82 10.29 3.33
N PRO A 96 7.68 9.49 2.26
CA PRO A 96 6.39 9.16 1.68
C PRO A 96 5.44 8.50 2.68
N ILE A 97 4.13 8.71 2.51
CA ILE A 97 3.11 8.06 3.33
C ILE A 97 3.21 6.52 3.16
N PRO A 98 3.26 5.75 4.27
CA PRO A 98 3.31 4.29 4.20
C PRO A 98 2.02 3.74 3.58
N ARG A 99 2.16 2.87 2.58
CA ARG A 99 1.03 2.25 1.88
C ARG A 99 0.79 0.84 2.42
N PRO A 100 -0.47 0.40 2.52
CA PRO A 100 -0.77 -0.98 2.85
C PRO A 100 -0.18 -1.93 1.81
N GLY A 101 0.52 -2.97 2.27
CA GLY A 101 1.20 -3.94 1.42
C GLY A 101 2.56 -3.51 0.86
N ASP A 102 2.97 -2.24 1.02
CA ASP A 102 4.37 -1.89 0.79
C ASP A 102 5.21 -2.48 1.94
N PRO A 103 6.37 -3.08 1.64
CA PRO A 103 7.29 -3.48 2.69
C PRO A 103 7.65 -2.26 3.53
N GLU A 104 7.72 -2.40 4.85
CA GLU A 104 8.19 -1.30 5.71
C GLU A 104 9.49 -0.74 5.12
N PRO A 105 9.65 0.60 5.10
CA PRO A 105 10.83 1.22 4.52
C PRO A 105 12.05 0.73 5.29
N VAL A 106 12.71 -0.29 4.74
CA VAL A 106 14.00 -0.75 5.21
C VAL A 106 14.91 0.44 5.01
N GLY A 107 15.40 1.00 6.12
CA GLY A 107 16.22 2.21 6.12
C GLY A 107 17.24 2.17 4.99
N ARG A 108 17.43 3.32 4.31
CA ARG A 108 18.27 3.48 3.11
C ARG A 108 19.45 2.52 3.17
N ALA A 109 19.41 1.45 2.37
CA ALA A 109 20.51 0.50 2.31
C ALA A 109 21.79 1.32 2.05
N GLU A 110 22.74 1.25 2.97
CA GLU A 110 24.04 1.84 2.78
C GLU A 110 24.69 1.05 1.65
N TYR A 111 24.50 1.53 0.42
CA TYR A 111 25.24 1.01 -0.71
C TYR A 111 26.69 1.46 -0.50
N GLU A 112 27.56 0.51 -0.17
CA GLU A 112 29.00 0.73 -0.29
C GLU A 112 29.30 0.97 -1.77
N PHE A 113 29.51 2.25 -2.12
CA PHE A 113 29.97 2.59 -3.45
C PHE A 113 31.37 2.02 -3.66
N ALA A 114 31.60 1.47 -4.85
CA ALA A 114 32.93 1.04 -5.24
C ALA A 114 33.91 2.20 -5.12
N SER A 115 35.08 1.93 -4.54
CA SER A 115 36.15 2.89 -4.41
C SER A 115 36.72 3.28 -5.78
N GLY A 116 37.35 4.45 -5.88
CA GLY A 116 37.97 4.91 -7.13
C GLY A 116 39.08 3.98 -7.63
N GLU A 117 39.72 3.24 -6.73
CA GLU A 117 40.73 2.23 -7.05
C GLU A 117 40.11 0.99 -7.71
N GLU A 118 38.99 0.50 -7.17
CA GLU A 118 38.24 -0.63 -7.76
C GLU A 118 37.72 -0.31 -9.15
N LEU A 119 37.21 0.90 -9.37
CA LEU A 119 36.77 1.35 -10.69
C LEU A 119 37.95 1.38 -11.67
N SER A 120 39.09 1.91 -11.25
CA SER A 120 40.29 2.00 -12.07
C SER A 120 40.84 0.61 -12.44
N GLY A 121 40.79 -0.34 -11.51
CA GLY A 121 41.15 -1.74 -11.73
C GLY A 121 40.22 -2.44 -12.75
N PHE A 122 38.91 -2.25 -12.60
CA PHE A 122 37.91 -2.79 -13.53
C PHE A 122 38.12 -2.27 -14.97
N PHE A 123 38.27 -0.95 -15.15
CA PHE A 123 38.49 -0.36 -16.48
C PHE A 123 39.80 -0.85 -17.12
N SER A 124 40.84 -1.09 -16.32
CA SER A 124 42.12 -1.62 -16.79
C SER A 124 42.00 -3.08 -17.27
N GLN A 125 41.21 -3.92 -16.58
CA GLN A 125 40.92 -5.28 -17.02
C GLN A 125 40.05 -5.32 -18.28
N LEU A 126 39.08 -4.41 -18.41
CA LEU A 126 38.15 -4.38 -19.54
C LEU A 126 38.84 -3.97 -20.86
N GLY A 127 39.88 -3.12 -20.79
CA GLY A 127 40.71 -2.77 -21.94
C GLY A 127 41.73 -3.84 -22.37
N SER A 128 41.81 -4.96 -21.65
CA SER A 128 42.72 -6.08 -21.95
C SER A 128 42.04 -7.28 -22.63
N LEU A 129 40.74 -7.18 -22.94
CA LEU A 129 39.96 -8.09 -23.79
C LEU A 129 39.96 -7.61 -25.25
#